data_AF-U2J7M1-F1
#
_entry.id   AF-U2J7M1-F1
#
_cell.length_a   1.000
_cell.length_b   1.000
_cell.length_c   1.000
_cell.angle_alpha   90.00
_cell.angle_beta   90.00
_cell.angle_gamma   90.00
#
_symmetry.space_group_name_H-M   'P 1'
#
loop_
_entity.id
_entity.type
_entity.pdbx_description
1 polymer ?
#
loop_
_entity_poly.entity_id
_entity_poly.type
_entity_poly.pdbx_seq_one_letter_code
_entity_poly.pdbx_strand_id
1 'polypeptide(L)'
;MDNTPRTVENLVYDFKIIAKLRKDLSNKEKEKILKEIKRLKNILGVYQVDDSMYIRIRKNNRDLGAACLFYLELKDEKQYFSKLEYYDYIDGETEIAV
;
A
#
# COMPACT_ATOMS: atom_id res chain seq x y z
N MET A 1 2.91 19.69 -23.34
CA MET A 1 2.82 18.50 -22.46
C MET A 1 1.71 18.81 -21.48
N ASP A 2 0.72 17.93 -21.43
CA ASP A 2 -0.57 18.16 -20.77
C ASP A 2 -0.37 18.26 -19.24
N ASN A 3 -0.59 19.45 -18.71
CA ASN A 3 -0.44 19.81 -17.30
C ASN A 3 -1.76 19.56 -16.56
N THR A 4 -2.23 18.31 -16.51
CA THR A 4 -3.40 18.00 -15.67
C THR A 4 -2.97 17.28 -14.38
N PRO A 5 -3.06 17.92 -13.19
CA PRO A 5 -2.89 17.23 -11.92
C PRO A 5 -4.18 16.45 -11.63
N ARG A 6 -4.15 15.11 -11.71
CA ARG A 6 -5.35 14.27 -11.55
C ARG A 6 -5.41 13.64 -10.16
N THR A 7 -5.65 14.51 -9.19
CA THR A 7 -6.45 14.36 -7.95
C THR A 7 -6.60 12.96 -7.32
N VAL A 8 -5.90 12.74 -6.20
CA VAL A 8 -6.47 13.06 -4.86
C VAL A 8 -5.74 14.33 -4.42
N GLU A 9 -6.47 15.45 -4.37
CA GLU A 9 -5.98 16.83 -4.52
C GLU A 9 -4.67 17.15 -3.74
N ASN A 10 -3.57 17.27 -4.50
CA ASN A 10 -2.24 17.80 -4.10
C ASN A 10 -1.24 16.89 -3.35
N LEU A 11 -1.45 15.57 -3.26
CA LEU A 11 -0.38 14.67 -2.79
C LEU A 11 0.22 13.88 -3.97
N VAL A 12 1.44 14.25 -4.36
CA VAL A 12 2.29 13.39 -5.20
C VAL A 12 2.71 12.21 -4.32
N TYR A 13 2.12 11.04 -4.58
CA TYR A 13 2.53 9.79 -3.95
C TYR A 13 3.30 8.95 -4.96
N ASP A 14 4.45 8.45 -4.54
CA ASP A 14 5.32 7.67 -5.42
C ASP A 14 4.94 6.18 -5.38
N PHE A 15 4.15 5.76 -4.37
CA PHE A 15 3.72 4.39 -4.18
C PHE A 15 2.28 4.29 -3.73
N LYS A 16 1.58 3.29 -4.27
CA LYS A 16 0.23 2.89 -3.87
C LYS A 16 0.17 1.39 -3.69
N ILE A 17 -0.48 0.96 -2.62
CA ILE A 17 -0.69 -0.43 -2.28
C ILE A 17 -2.19 -0.64 -2.06
N ILE A 18 -2.75 -1.63 -2.76
CA ILE A 18 -4.13 -2.08 -2.54
C ILE A 18 -4.07 -3.38 -1.78
N ALA A 19 -4.50 -3.40 -0.53
CA ALA A 19 -4.57 -4.58 0.31
C ALA A 19 -6.01 -4.78 0.82
N LYS A 20 -6.82 -5.48 0.01
CA LYS A 20 -8.23 -5.76 0.32
C LYS A 20 -8.37 -7.09 1.01
N LEU A 21 -8.83 -7.08 2.26
CA LEU A 21 -9.10 -8.29 3.03
C LEU A 21 -10.18 -9.17 2.37
N ARG A 22 -10.09 -10.49 2.54
CA ARG A 22 -11.19 -11.38 2.18
C ARG A 22 -12.40 -11.12 3.08
N LYS A 23 -13.60 -11.38 2.56
CA LYS A 23 -14.86 -11.18 3.30
C LYS A 23 -15.17 -12.30 4.28
N ASP A 24 -14.59 -13.47 4.08
CA ASP A 24 -14.81 -14.71 4.83
C ASP A 24 -13.81 -14.90 5.99
N LEU A 25 -13.03 -13.88 6.33
CA LEU A 25 -12.14 -13.93 7.49
C LEU A 25 -12.94 -14.03 8.78
N SER A 26 -12.51 -14.91 9.68
CA SER A 26 -12.98 -14.90 11.06
C SER A 26 -12.59 -13.61 11.77
N ASN A 27 -13.30 -13.26 12.85
CA ASN A 27 -12.97 -12.09 13.66
C ASN A 27 -11.51 -12.12 14.16
N LYS A 28 -11.00 -13.31 14.50
CA LYS A 28 -9.63 -13.50 14.98
C LYS A 28 -8.59 -13.24 13.89
N GLU A 29 -8.83 -13.73 12.67
CA GLU A 29 -7.94 -13.48 11.52
C GLU A 29 -7.96 -12.00 11.13
N LYS A 30 -9.16 -11.40 11.10
CA LYS A 30 -9.33 -9.98 10.82
C LYS A 30 -8.60 -9.12 11.84
N GLU A 31 -8.70 -9.43 13.14
CA GLU A 31 -7.98 -8.72 14.19
C GLU A 31 -6.46 -8.88 14.05
N LYS A 32 -5.98 -10.11 13.79
CA LYS A 32 -4.56 -10.40 13.56
C LYS A 32 -3.99 -9.53 12.43
N ILE A 33 -4.60 -9.57 11.25
CA ILE A 33 -4.07 -8.88 10.08
C ILE A 33 -4.20 -7.36 10.19
N LEU A 34 -5.28 -6.84 10.79
CA LEU A 34 -5.43 -5.40 11.01
C LEU A 34 -4.40 -4.87 12.02
N LYS A 35 -4.08 -5.66 13.06
CA LYS A 35 -3.01 -5.31 14.02
C LYS A 35 -1.65 -5.25 13.32
N GLU A 36 -1.39 -6.19 12.42
CA GLU A 36 -0.15 -6.24 11.65
C GLU A 36 -0.02 -5.09 10.66
N ILE A 37 -1.06 -4.83 9.86
CA ILE A 37 -1.15 -3.65 8.98
C ILE A 37 -0.90 -2.37 9.77
N LYS A 38 -1.54 -2.21 10.94
CA LYS A 38 -1.35 -1.03 11.81
C LYS A 38 0.10 -0.91 12.30
N ARG A 39 0.72 -2.02 12.71
CA ARG A 39 2.12 -2.07 13.14
C ARG A 39 3.05 -1.63 12.01
N LEU A 40 2.93 -2.25 10.84
CA LEU A 40 3.74 -1.96 9.66
C LEU A 40 3.57 -0.52 9.19
N LYS A 41 2.34 0.00 9.14
CA LYS A 41 2.07 1.40 8.77
C LYS A 41 2.83 2.39 9.66
N ASN A 42 2.85 2.13 10.97
CA ASN A 42 3.51 3.02 11.92
C ASN A 42 5.03 2.97 11.79
N ILE A 43 5.61 1.78 11.63
CA ILE A 43 7.07 1.58 11.46
C ILE A 43 7.53 2.18 10.12
N LEU A 44 6.75 1.93 9.07
CA LEU A 44 7.07 2.28 7.70
C LEU A 44 6.35 3.55 7.25
N GLY A 45 5.89 4.42 8.15
CA GLY A 45 5.28 5.71 7.80
C GLY A 45 4.33 5.69 6.60
N VAL A 46 3.53 4.63 6.46
CA VAL A 46 2.59 4.44 5.34
C VAL A 46 1.24 5.03 5.75
N TYR A 47 0.71 5.88 4.89
CA TYR A 47 -0.59 6.51 5.09
C TYR A 47 -1.69 5.61 4.53
N GLN A 48 -2.83 5.58 5.21
CA GLN A 48 -4.01 4.88 4.71
C GLN A 48 -4.98 5.92 4.17
N VAL A 49 -5.45 5.69 2.95
CA VAL A 49 -6.40 6.54 2.25
C VAL A 49 -7.82 6.04 2.48
N ASP A 50 -8.02 4.72 2.40
CA ASP A 50 -9.29 4.04 2.68
C ASP A 50 -9.05 2.66 3.30
N ASP A 51 -10.11 1.87 3.51
CA ASP A 51 -10.05 0.53 4.13
C ASP A 51 -9.09 -0.45 3.44
N SER A 52 -8.75 -0.22 2.17
CA SER A 52 -7.92 -1.09 1.35
C SER A 52 -6.72 -0.40 0.71
N MET A 53 -6.68 0.93 0.69
CA MET A 53 -5.67 1.70 -0.02
C MET A 53 -4.67 2.34 0.93
N TYR A 54 -3.41 2.12 0.64
CA TYR A 54 -2.26 2.63 1.37
C TYR A 54 -1.32 3.36 0.42
N ILE A 55 -0.77 4.49 0.85
CA ILE A 55 0.16 5.30 0.06
C ILE A 55 1.38 5.69 0.89
N ARG A 56 2.50 5.93 0.22
CA ARG A 56 3.64 6.61 0.82
C ARG A 56 4.09 7.77 -0.06
N ILE A 57 4.28 8.92 0.57
CA ILE A 57 4.78 10.14 -0.06
C ILE A 57 6.30 10.08 -0.02
N ARG A 58 6.97 10.23 -1.18
CA ARG A 58 8.43 10.26 -1.21
C ARG A 58 8.93 11.61 -0.71
N LYS A 59 9.75 11.56 0.32
CA LYS A 59 10.55 12.67 0.84
C LYS A 59 12.04 12.49 0.51
N ASN A 60 12.50 11.24 0.30
CA ASN A 60 13.85 10.86 -0.14
C ASN A 60 13.89 9.40 -0.67
N ASN A 61 15.04 8.95 -1.20
CA ASN A 61 15.20 7.61 -1.77
C ASN A 61 15.01 6.44 -0.79
N ARG A 62 15.05 6.67 0.54
CA ARG A 62 14.76 5.62 1.54
C ARG A 62 13.26 5.30 1.62
N ASP A 63 12.41 6.16 1.05
CA ASP A 63 10.96 5.96 1.08
C ASP A 63 10.46 4.88 0.12
N LEU A 64 11.18 4.65 -1.00
CA LEU A 64 10.93 3.52 -1.92
C LEU A 64 11.10 2.18 -1.21
N GLY A 65 12.20 2.02 -0.47
CA GLY A 65 12.49 0.78 0.25
C GLY A 65 11.42 0.41 1.27
N ALA A 66 10.80 1.41 1.89
CA ALA A 66 9.81 1.16 2.93
C ALA A 66 8.39 0.92 2.41
N ALA A 67 8.00 1.51 1.27
CA ALA A 67 6.76 1.12 0.59
C ALA A 67 6.87 -0.32 0.05
N CYS A 68 8.00 -0.66 -0.57
CA CYS A 68 8.28 -2.02 -1.01
C CYS A 68 8.28 -3.01 0.16
N LEU A 69 8.96 -2.68 1.27
CA LEU A 69 8.96 -3.53 2.47
C LEU A 69 7.54 -3.73 3.03
N PHE A 70 6.71 -2.69 3.06
CA PHE A 70 5.31 -2.83 3.49
C PHE A 70 4.56 -3.85 2.64
N TYR A 71 4.69 -3.78 1.32
CA TYR A 71 4.07 -4.76 0.42
C TYR A 71 4.60 -6.18 0.63
N LEU A 72 5.92 -6.36 0.76
CA LEU A 72 6.53 -7.68 0.95
C LEU A 72 6.04 -8.34 2.24
N GLU A 73 5.97 -7.61 3.34
CA GLU A 73 5.46 -8.13 4.62
C GLU A 73 3.97 -8.53 4.51
N LEU A 74 3.15 -7.78 3.77
CA LEU A 74 1.76 -8.17 3.50
C LEU A 74 1.65 -9.38 2.56
N LYS A 75 2.60 -9.53 1.63
CA LYS A 75 2.67 -10.65 0.69
C LYS A 75 2.97 -11.97 1.39
N ASP A 76 3.72 -11.94 2.50
CA ASP A 76 3.94 -13.11 3.35
C ASP A 76 2.65 -13.57 4.06
N GLU A 77 1.68 -12.66 4.23
CA GLU A 77 0.36 -12.93 4.80
C GLU A 77 -0.75 -12.86 3.73
N LYS A 78 -0.42 -13.14 2.45
CA LYS A 78 -1.32 -13.03 1.29
C LYS A 78 -2.65 -13.78 1.44
N GLN A 79 -2.69 -14.83 2.25
CA GLN A 79 -3.89 -15.65 2.47
C GLN A 79 -5.08 -14.89 3.07
N TYR A 80 -4.85 -13.74 3.72
CA TYR A 80 -5.93 -12.90 4.25
C TYR A 80 -6.48 -11.89 3.24
N PHE A 81 -5.86 -11.76 2.06
CA PHE A 81 -6.22 -10.76 1.08
C PHE A 81 -6.98 -11.39 -0.09
N SER A 82 -8.08 -10.77 -0.47
CA SER A 82 -8.76 -11.05 -1.75
C SER A 82 -8.09 -10.34 -2.91
N LYS A 83 -7.33 -9.28 -2.60
CA LYS A 83 -6.58 -8.48 -3.56
C LYS A 83 -5.38 -7.85 -2.85
N LEU A 84 -4.19 -8.05 -3.38
CA LEU A 84 -2.95 -7.45 -2.89
C LEU A 84 -2.11 -7.00 -4.09
N GLU A 85 -1.95 -5.70 -4.28
CA GLU A 85 -1.26 -5.10 -5.42
C GLU A 85 -0.34 -3.96 -4.98
N TYR A 86 0.75 -3.77 -5.72
CA TYR A 86 1.72 -2.71 -5.54
C TYR A 86 1.89 -1.94 -6.85
N TYR A 87 1.84 -0.61 -6.74
CA TYR A 87 2.01 0.31 -7.85
C TYR A 87 3.13 1.28 -7.50
N ASP A 88 4.13 1.31 -8.38
CA ASP A 88 5.27 2.22 -8.33
C ASP A 88 5.09 3.28 -9.42
N TYR A 89 5.00 4.54 -9.04
CA TYR A 89 4.78 5.66 -9.96
C TYR A 89 6.07 6.39 -10.32
N ILE A 90 7.26 5.85 -9.93
CA ILE A 90 8.55 6.48 -10.20
C ILE A 90 8.82 6.74 -11.70
N ASP A 91 8.23 5.96 -12.61
CA ASP A 91 8.47 6.09 -14.06
C ASP A 91 7.19 6.04 -14.92
N GLY A 92 6.06 6.55 -14.42
CA GLY A 92 4.85 6.78 -15.24
C GLY A 92 4.11 5.53 -15.75
N GLU A 93 4.74 4.36 -15.87
CA GLU A 93 4.14 3.10 -16.31
C GLU A 93 4.98 1.92 -15.80
N THR A 94 4.75 1.42 -14.58
CA THR A 94 5.20 0.06 -14.25
C THR A 94 4.22 -0.61 -13.29
N GLU A 95 3.32 -1.39 -13.86
CA GLU A 95 2.49 -2.36 -13.15
C GLU A 95 3.34 -3.62 -12.90
N ILE A 96 3.86 -3.80 -11.67
CA ILE A 96 4.52 -5.05 -11.29
C ILE A 96 3.47 -5.94 -10.61
N ALA A 97 2.84 -6.79 -11.42
CA ALA A 97 2.03 -7.90 -10.95
C ALA A 97 2.88 -9.18 -10.89
N VAL A 98 3.13 -9.73 -9.68
CA VAL A 98 3.46 -11.15 -9.48
C VAL A 98 2.95 -11.65 -8.12
#